data_AF-I4EJN7-F1
#
_entry.id   AF-I4EJN7-F1
#
_cell.length_a   1.000
_cell.length_b   1.000
_cell.length_c   1.000
_cell.angle_alpha   90.00
_cell.angle_beta   90.00
_cell.angle_gamma   90.00
#
_symmetry.space_group_name_H-M   'P 1'
#
loop_
_entity.id
_entity.type
_entity.pdbx_description
1 polymer ?
#
loop_
_entity_poly.entity_id
_entity_poly.type
_entity_poly.pdbx_seq_one_letter_code
_entity_poly.pdbx_strand_id
1 'polypeptide(L)'
;MIKRVMPFVIAFLLVGLIVFPAQAGLIWCQGDPVVSLNGTEVQIVVSIPEDKQQLVTGPIEVDIATPNSVNREVISTDDGFNGYGETVSFSNLKTPAIGNLFITQISAHIPVSSNGSAIPVQMTITPSNGRTMTVRGTADGTNAVLLVHGSA
;
A
#
# COMPACT_ATOMS: atom_id res chain seq x y z
N MET A 1 -68.75 21.63 22.97
CA MET A 1 -68.30 22.00 21.60
C MET A 1 -66.80 21.83 21.52
N ILE A 2 -66.30 20.81 20.83
CA ILE A 2 -64.86 20.50 20.69
C ILE A 2 -64.45 20.87 19.27
N LYS A 3 -63.57 21.88 19.11
CA LYS A 3 -63.08 22.36 17.80
C LYS A 3 -61.79 21.63 17.41
N ARG A 4 -61.81 21.13 16.18
CA ARG A 4 -60.81 20.29 15.49
C ARG A 4 -59.52 21.06 15.15
N VAL A 5 -58.37 20.47 15.49
CA VAL A 5 -57.37 19.77 14.64
C VAL A 5 -56.36 20.69 13.96
N MET A 6 -55.12 20.52 14.40
CA MET A 6 -53.86 20.99 13.85
C MET A 6 -53.30 19.89 12.92
N PRO A 7 -52.87 20.23 11.69
CA PRO A 7 -51.70 19.54 11.15
C PRO A 7 -50.87 20.49 10.26
N PHE A 8 -49.77 21.04 10.78
CA PHE A 8 -48.84 21.86 9.98
C PHE A 8 -47.37 21.43 10.16
N VAL A 9 -47.11 20.20 10.61
CA VAL A 9 -45.74 19.73 10.96
C VAL A 9 -45.18 18.67 10.00
N ILE A 10 -45.96 18.18 9.03
CA ILE A 10 -45.54 17.06 8.16
C ILE A 10 -44.70 17.52 6.94
N ALA A 11 -44.72 18.81 6.58
CA ALA A 11 -44.12 19.26 5.32
C ALA A 11 -42.60 19.51 5.34
N PHE A 12 -41.94 19.54 6.51
CA PHE A 12 -40.52 19.91 6.60
C PHE A 12 -39.53 18.73 6.75
N LEU A 13 -40.04 17.49 6.84
CA LEU A 13 -39.21 16.29 7.01
C LEU A 13 -38.88 15.55 5.69
N LEU A 14 -39.07 16.21 4.53
CA LEU A 14 -38.97 15.56 3.22
C LEU A 14 -37.86 16.10 2.29
N VAL A 15 -37.05 17.07 2.73
CA VAL A 15 -36.06 17.76 1.85
C VAL A 15 -34.59 17.49 2.26
N GLY A 16 -34.35 16.48 3.11
CA GLY A 16 -33.03 16.24 3.73
C GLY A 16 -32.17 15.11 3.14
N LEU A 17 -32.45 14.61 1.93
CA LEU A 17 -31.63 13.57 1.29
C LEU A 17 -30.84 14.14 0.11
N ILE A 18 -29.93 15.07 0.40
CA ILE A 18 -28.84 15.36 -0.54
C ILE A 18 -27.89 14.16 -0.45
N VAL A 19 -28.11 13.18 -1.33
CA VAL A 19 -27.28 12.00 -1.48
C VAL A 19 -25.95 12.50 -2.05
N PHE A 20 -24.99 12.81 -1.18
CA PHE A 20 -23.61 12.93 -1.65
C PHE A 20 -23.22 11.56 -2.19
N PRO A 21 -22.73 11.45 -3.43
CA PRO A 21 -22.08 10.22 -3.85
C PRO A 21 -20.87 10.06 -2.93
N ALA A 22 -20.98 9.18 -1.93
CA ALA A 22 -19.80 8.66 -1.28
C ALA A 22 -18.97 8.01 -2.39
N GLN A 23 -17.79 8.56 -2.69
CA GLN A 23 -16.80 7.85 -3.48
C GLN A 23 -16.25 6.68 -2.65
N ALA A 24 -17.12 5.70 -2.39
CA ALA A 24 -16.76 4.32 -2.13
C ALA A 24 -16.77 3.66 -3.51
N GLY A 25 -15.61 3.39 -4.11
CA GLY A 25 -15.66 2.81 -5.45
C GLY A 25 -14.37 2.49 -6.16
N LEU A 26 -13.20 2.68 -5.54
CA LEU A 26 -12.01 1.99 -5.99
C LEU A 26 -11.73 0.91 -4.95
N ILE A 27 -12.12 -0.31 -5.28
CA ILE A 27 -11.66 -1.50 -4.58
C ILE A 27 -10.19 -1.66 -4.99
N TRP A 28 -9.33 -1.84 -3.99
CA TRP A 28 -7.90 -2.02 -4.20
C TRP A 28 -7.55 -3.45 -3.88
N CYS A 29 -6.92 -4.13 -4.83
CA CYS A 29 -6.31 -5.43 -4.58
C CYS A 29 -4.93 -5.20 -3.97
N GLN A 30 -4.52 -6.07 -3.05
CA GLN A 30 -3.30 -5.91 -2.26
C GLN A 30 -2.43 -7.17 -2.36
N GLY A 31 -1.11 -6.98 -2.38
CA GLY A 31 -0.10 -7.98 -2.01
C GLY A 31 0.79 -7.40 -0.91
N ASP A 32 1.21 -8.22 0.06
CA ASP A 32 1.88 -7.74 1.28
C ASP A 32 3.11 -8.56 1.77
N PRO A 33 4.30 -8.44 1.12
CA PRO A 33 5.48 -9.06 1.68
C PRO A 33 5.86 -8.42 3.02
N VAL A 34 6.25 -9.29 3.96
CA VAL A 34 6.80 -8.90 5.26
C VAL A 34 8.26 -9.30 5.31
N VAL A 35 9.12 -8.33 5.63
CA VAL A 35 10.57 -8.53 5.74
C VAL A 35 11.07 -8.13 7.12
N SER A 36 12.18 -8.71 7.56
CA SER A 36 12.92 -8.26 8.74
C SER A 36 14.18 -7.52 8.31
N LEU A 37 14.32 -6.28 8.74
CA LEU A 37 15.49 -5.42 8.49
C LEU A 37 16.17 -5.10 9.82
N ASN A 38 17.30 -5.76 10.09
CA ASN A 38 18.01 -5.70 11.37
C ASN A 38 17.09 -5.97 12.59
N GLY A 39 16.27 -7.02 12.50
CA GLY A 39 15.33 -7.45 13.54
C GLY A 39 14.00 -6.69 13.56
N THR A 40 13.86 -5.61 12.78
CA THR A 40 12.61 -4.86 12.69
C THR A 40 11.78 -5.38 11.54
N GLU A 41 10.59 -5.90 11.85
CA GLU A 41 9.62 -6.30 10.85
C GLU A 41 9.07 -5.06 10.11
N VAL A 42 9.00 -5.15 8.79
CA VAL A 42 8.50 -4.13 7.89
C VAL A 42 7.49 -4.79 6.95
N GLN A 43 6.23 -4.41 7.09
CA GLN A 43 5.17 -4.81 6.15
C GLN A 43 5.15 -3.84 4.99
N ILE A 44 5.14 -4.36 3.76
CA ILE A 44 5.09 -3.57 2.53
C ILE A 44 3.81 -3.98 1.80
N VAL A 45 2.79 -3.12 1.79
CA VAL A 45 1.54 -3.38 1.08
C VAL A 45 1.59 -2.68 -0.27
N VAL A 46 1.53 -3.44 -1.36
CA VAL A 46 1.43 -2.93 -2.73
C VAL A 46 0.00 -3.09 -3.21
N SER A 47 -0.60 -2.01 -3.74
CA SER A 47 -1.99 -2.00 -4.16
C SER A 47 -2.19 -1.42 -5.55
N ILE A 48 -3.11 -2.02 -6.31
CA ILE A 48 -3.61 -1.53 -7.61
C ILE A 48 -5.14 -1.47 -7.61
N PRO A 49 -5.76 -0.67 -8.50
CA PRO A 49 -7.21 -0.73 -8.70
C PRO A 49 -7.65 -2.12 -9.19
N GLU A 50 -8.73 -2.66 -8.63
CA GLU A 50 -9.26 -4.00 -8.95
C GLU A 50 -9.54 -4.18 -10.45
N ASP A 51 -10.08 -3.15 -11.11
CA ASP A 51 -10.39 -3.17 -12.55
C ASP A 51 -9.15 -3.29 -13.45
N LYS A 52 -7.96 -3.10 -12.88
CA LYS A 52 -6.66 -3.23 -13.55
C LYS A 52 -5.96 -4.55 -13.25
N GLN A 53 -6.43 -5.35 -12.28
CA GLN A 53 -5.76 -6.59 -11.88
C GLN A 53 -5.61 -7.58 -13.05
N GLN A 54 -6.59 -7.64 -13.95
CA GLN A 54 -6.55 -8.46 -15.17
C GLN A 54 -5.40 -8.13 -16.15
N LEU A 55 -4.73 -6.98 -15.98
CA LEU A 55 -3.60 -6.57 -16.81
C LEU A 55 -2.25 -7.02 -16.26
N VAL A 56 -2.20 -7.52 -15.02
CA VAL A 56 -0.98 -8.04 -14.38
C VAL A 56 -0.62 -9.37 -15.01
N THR A 57 0.65 -9.53 -15.36
CA THR A 57 1.18 -10.69 -16.10
C THR A 57 2.28 -11.44 -15.36
N GLY A 58 2.59 -11.05 -14.13
CA GLY A 58 3.67 -11.65 -13.33
C GLY A 58 3.62 -11.27 -11.85
N PRO A 59 4.60 -11.75 -11.05
CA PRO A 59 4.64 -11.51 -9.61
C PRO A 59 4.88 -10.04 -9.28
N ILE A 60 4.52 -9.62 -8.08
CA ILE A 60 4.94 -8.32 -7.55
C ILE A 60 6.44 -8.39 -7.26
N GLU A 61 7.24 -7.52 -7.87
CA GLU A 61 8.68 -7.46 -7.68
C GLU A 61 9.01 -6.33 -6.69
N VAL A 62 9.59 -6.67 -5.54
CA VAL A 62 9.98 -5.72 -4.50
C VAL A 62 11.49 -5.75 -4.30
N ASP A 63 12.16 -4.67 -4.67
CA ASP A 63 13.59 -4.47 -4.46
C ASP A 63 13.84 -3.61 -3.22
N ILE A 64 14.65 -4.12 -2.30
CA ILE A 64 14.96 -3.46 -1.03
C ILE A 64 16.47 -3.23 -0.93
N ALA A 65 16.87 -1.97 -0.96
CA ALA A 65 18.25 -1.56 -0.79
C ALA A 65 18.51 -1.05 0.64
N THR A 66 19.51 -1.61 1.32
CA THR A 66 19.96 -1.21 2.66
C THR A 66 21.50 -1.15 2.72
N PRO A 67 22.11 -0.52 3.73
CA PRO A 67 23.54 -0.70 3.99
C PRO A 67 23.90 -2.19 4.08
N ASN A 68 25.10 -2.56 3.65
CA ASN A 68 25.56 -3.95 3.67
C ASN A 68 25.64 -4.57 5.08
N SER A 69 25.72 -3.73 6.13
CA SER A 69 25.75 -4.17 7.53
C SER A 69 24.38 -4.59 8.08
N VAL A 70 23.29 -4.35 7.34
CA VAL A 70 21.92 -4.66 7.77
C VAL A 70 21.61 -6.12 7.49
N ASN A 71 21.22 -6.87 8.51
CA ASN A 71 20.66 -8.21 8.33
C ASN A 71 19.28 -8.11 7.66
N ARG A 72 19.01 -8.99 6.70
CA ARG A 72 17.83 -8.95 5.83
C ARG A 72 17.25 -10.34 5.69
N GLU A 73 15.94 -10.45 5.91
CA GLU A 73 15.23 -11.71 5.81
C GLU A 73 13.81 -11.47 5.28
N VAL A 74 13.32 -12.37 4.44
CA VAL A 74 11.91 -12.42 4.07
C VAL A 74 11.19 -13.27 5.10
N ILE A 75 10.17 -12.72 5.76
CA ILE A 75 9.39 -13.39 6.80
C ILE A 75 8.20 -14.10 6.18
N SER A 76 7.45 -13.40 5.32
CA SER A 76 6.30 -13.97 4.60
C SER A 76 6.06 -13.24 3.28
N THR A 77 5.41 -13.95 2.36
CA THR A 77 4.85 -13.44 1.10
C THR A 77 3.46 -14.02 0.95
N ASP A 78 2.62 -13.40 0.11
CA ASP A 78 1.29 -13.90 -0.23
C ASP A 78 1.19 -14.40 -1.69
N ASP A 79 -0.04 -14.68 -2.12
CA ASP A 79 -0.35 -15.16 -3.47
C ASP A 79 -0.28 -14.04 -4.55
N GLY A 80 -0.11 -12.78 -4.14
CA GLY A 80 -0.03 -11.61 -5.00
C GLY A 80 -1.25 -11.41 -5.91
N PHE A 81 -1.07 -10.64 -6.97
CA PHE A 81 -2.13 -10.43 -7.95
C PHE A 81 -2.29 -11.66 -8.86
N ASN A 82 -3.54 -12.12 -9.05
CA ASN A 82 -3.88 -13.27 -9.89
C ASN A 82 -3.17 -14.59 -9.51
N GLY A 83 -2.67 -14.72 -8.28
CA GLY A 83 -1.93 -15.92 -7.87
C GLY A 83 -0.50 -15.99 -8.41
N TYR A 84 0.06 -14.89 -8.94
CA TYR A 84 1.45 -14.86 -9.43
C TYR A 84 2.48 -14.80 -8.30
N GLY A 85 2.07 -14.52 -7.06
CA GLY A 85 2.93 -14.38 -5.90
C GLY A 85 3.74 -13.09 -5.92
N GLU A 86 4.82 -13.12 -5.13
CA GLU A 86 5.66 -11.97 -4.83
C GLU A 86 7.13 -12.39 -4.86
N THR A 87 8.00 -11.50 -5.33
CA THR A 87 9.45 -11.71 -5.35
C THR A 87 10.12 -10.56 -4.61
N VAL A 88 10.83 -10.89 -3.53
CA VAL A 88 11.60 -9.91 -2.76
C VAL A 88 13.08 -10.08 -3.05
N SER A 89 13.73 -8.98 -3.41
CA SER A 89 15.15 -8.93 -3.72
C SER A 89 15.86 -7.92 -2.81
N PHE A 90 17.11 -8.20 -2.47
CA PHE A 90 17.91 -7.35 -1.60
C PHE A 90 19.15 -6.83 -2.33
N SER A 91 19.40 -5.53 -2.21
CA SER A 91 20.59 -4.88 -2.74
C SER A 91 21.30 -4.03 -1.69
N ASN A 92 22.54 -3.63 -2.01
CA ASN A 92 23.39 -2.91 -1.08
C ASN A 92 23.48 -1.42 -1.44
N LEU A 93 23.16 -0.57 -0.47
CA LEU A 93 23.48 0.85 -0.52
C LEU A 93 24.94 1.09 -0.14
N LYS A 94 25.53 2.12 -0.76
CA LYS A 94 26.87 2.61 -0.39
C LYS A 94 26.87 3.36 0.95
N THR A 95 25.72 3.87 1.36
CA THR A 95 25.55 4.60 2.62
C THR A 95 25.63 3.63 3.80
N PRO A 96 26.46 3.88 4.83
CA PRO A 96 26.53 3.04 6.02
C PRO A 96 25.34 3.27 6.96
N ALA A 97 25.09 2.34 7.87
CA ALA A 97 24.20 2.53 9.01
C ALA A 97 24.87 3.40 10.09
N ILE A 98 24.07 4.12 10.88
CA ILE A 98 24.51 4.92 12.05
C ILE A 98 23.91 4.27 13.30
N GLY A 99 24.69 3.40 13.95
CA GLY A 99 24.16 2.53 15.00
C GLY A 99 23.03 1.67 14.45
N ASN A 100 21.87 1.69 15.11
CA ASN A 100 20.67 0.97 14.68
C ASN A 100 19.80 1.78 13.71
N LEU A 101 20.26 2.92 13.19
CA LEU A 101 19.49 3.77 12.29
C LEU A 101 20.06 3.70 10.88
N PHE A 102 19.25 3.39 9.88
CA PHE A 102 19.73 3.24 8.50
C PHE A 102 18.70 3.67 7.46
N ILE A 103 19.20 4.11 6.31
CA ILE A 103 18.38 4.43 5.16
C ILE A 103 18.00 3.13 4.45
N THR A 104 16.74 3.03 4.05
CA THR A 104 16.21 1.95 3.22
C THR A 104 15.57 2.56 1.98
N GLN A 105 15.88 2.01 0.81
CA GLN A 105 15.15 2.31 -0.43
C GLN A 105 14.33 1.09 -0.79
N ILE A 106 13.03 1.28 -1.01
CA ILE A 106 12.10 0.22 -1.39
C ILE A 106 11.49 0.61 -2.73
N SER A 107 11.55 -0.31 -3.68
CA SER A 107 11.01 -0.14 -5.02
C SER A 107 10.06 -1.30 -5.31
N ALA A 108 8.87 -1.00 -5.81
CA ALA A 108 7.92 -2.01 -6.28
C ALA A 108 7.73 -1.88 -7.79
N HIS A 109 7.80 -3.00 -8.49
CA HIS A 109 7.50 -3.15 -9.91
C HIS A 109 6.44 -4.24 -10.09
N ILE A 110 5.48 -4.02 -10.99
CA ILE A 110 4.43 -4.99 -11.28
C ILE A 110 4.45 -5.25 -12.79
N PRO A 111 4.82 -6.46 -13.22
CA PRO A 111 4.78 -6.85 -14.63
C PRO A 111 3.33 -6.77 -15.14
N VAL A 112 3.15 -5.99 -16.20
CA VAL A 112 1.84 -5.74 -16.82
C VAL A 112 1.94 -5.89 -18.32
N SER A 113 0.81 -6.20 -18.96
CA SER A 113 0.71 -6.19 -20.44
C SER A 113 1.08 -4.81 -21.01
N SER A 114 1.41 -4.72 -22.30
CA SER A 114 1.94 -3.50 -22.95
C SER A 114 1.06 -2.24 -22.85
N ASN A 115 -0.20 -2.38 -22.45
CA ASN A 115 -1.13 -1.26 -22.24
C ASN A 115 -1.25 -0.86 -20.74
N GLY A 116 -0.50 -1.52 -19.86
CA GLY A 116 -0.67 -1.46 -18.40
C GLY A 116 0.35 -0.60 -17.66
N SER A 117 1.41 -0.10 -18.30
CA SER A 117 2.49 0.65 -17.64
C SER A 117 2.01 1.86 -16.80
N ALA A 118 0.89 2.48 -17.17
CA ALA A 118 0.29 3.61 -16.46
C ALA A 118 -0.69 3.21 -15.34
N ILE A 119 -0.80 1.93 -14.97
CA ILE A 119 -1.64 1.49 -13.85
C ILE A 119 -1.14 2.18 -12.57
N PRO A 120 -2.01 2.90 -11.84
CA PRO A 120 -1.61 3.55 -10.61
C PRO A 120 -1.32 2.50 -9.54
N VAL A 121 -0.19 2.66 -8.86
CA VAL A 121 0.23 1.82 -7.74
C VAL A 121 0.28 2.66 -6.48
N GLN A 122 -0.23 2.11 -5.39
CA GLN A 122 -0.05 2.65 -4.05
C GLN A 122 0.78 1.66 -3.24
N MET A 123 1.91 2.11 -2.70
CA MET A 123 2.75 1.30 -1.81
C MET A 123 2.73 1.91 -0.41
N THR A 124 2.39 1.09 0.59
CA THR A 124 2.35 1.47 2.01
C THR A 124 3.36 0.64 2.78
N ILE A 125 4.29 1.30 3.46
CA ILE A 125 5.38 0.68 4.20
C ILE A 125 5.18 0.95 5.69
N THR A 126 5.08 -0.10 6.50
CA THR A 126 4.83 -0.02 7.94
C THR A 126 5.90 -0.79 8.71
N PRO A 127 6.95 -0.10 9.19
CA PRO A 127 7.87 -0.67 10.17
C PRO A 127 7.17 -0.88 11.51
N SER A 128 7.39 -2.03 12.14
CA SER A 128 6.79 -2.42 13.44
C SER A 128 7.10 -1.45 14.59
N ASN A 129 8.20 -0.70 14.51
CA ASN A 129 8.63 0.29 15.49
C ASN A 129 8.67 1.73 14.97
N GLY A 130 8.07 1.98 13.80
CA GLY A 130 8.21 3.24 13.06
C GLY A 130 6.90 3.87 12.63
N ARG A 131 7.01 4.88 11.76
CA ARG A 131 5.85 5.54 11.14
C ARG A 131 5.54 4.87 9.81
N THR A 132 4.26 4.62 9.56
CA THR A 132 3.78 4.23 8.23
C THR A 132 4.05 5.34 7.21
N MET A 133 4.53 4.94 6.03
CA MET A 133 4.71 5.79 4.86
C MET A 133 3.87 5.25 3.71
N THR A 134 3.14 6.12 3.00
CA THR A 134 2.45 5.76 1.77
C THR A 134 3.00 6.57 0.62
N VAL A 135 3.37 5.90 -0.47
CA VAL A 135 3.81 6.50 -1.72
C VAL A 135 2.92 6.03 -2.87
N ARG A 136 2.84 6.84 -3.92
CA ARG A 136 2.08 6.52 -5.14
C ARG A 136 2.99 6.63 -6.35
N GLY A 137 2.79 5.72 -7.29
CA GLY A 137 3.54 5.65 -8.54
C GLY A 137 2.77 4.85 -9.58
N THR A 138 3.49 4.13 -10.42
CA THR A 138 2.93 3.30 -11.49
C THR A 138 3.45 1.87 -11.42
N ALA A 139 2.83 0.96 -12.17
CA ALA A 139 3.26 -0.43 -12.30
C ALA A 139 4.72 -0.56 -12.76
N ASP A 140 5.18 0.35 -13.63
CA ASP A 140 6.58 0.37 -14.07
C ASP A 140 7.58 0.66 -12.94
N GLY A 141 7.15 1.28 -11.83
CA GLY A 141 8.02 1.57 -10.71
C GLY A 141 7.39 2.53 -9.71
N THR A 142 7.37 2.11 -8.44
CA THR A 142 6.97 2.94 -7.30
C THR A 142 8.06 2.88 -6.25
N ASN A 143 8.63 4.04 -5.90
CA ASN A 143 9.83 4.13 -5.07
C ASN A 143 9.56 4.88 -3.77
N ALA A 144 10.12 4.40 -2.67
CA ALA A 144 10.13 5.05 -1.37
C ALA A 144 11.53 5.04 -0.77
N VAL A 145 11.85 6.10 -0.05
CA VAL A 145 13.06 6.18 0.78
C VAL A 145 12.62 6.51 2.19
N LEU A 146 12.99 5.67 3.13
CA LEU A 146 12.65 5.85 4.54
C LEU A 146 13.85 5.55 5.44
N LEU A 147 13.76 6.07 6.66
CA LEU A 147 14.71 5.81 7.72
C LEU A 147 14.12 4.74 8.63
N VAL A 148 14.82 3.62 8.78
CA VAL A 148 14.40 2.49 9.62
C VAL A 148 15.28 2.43 10.85
N HIS A 149 14.66 2.16 12.00
CA HIS A 149 15.36 1.88 13.24
C HIS A 149 15.35 0.36 13.46
N GLY A 150 16.51 -0.29 13.47
CA GLY A 150 16.66 -1.71 13.81
C GLY A 150 16.44 -1.97 15.30
N SER A 151 16.08 -3.21 15.63
CA SER A 151 15.81 -3.67 17.00
C SER A 151 16.88 -4.63 17.55
N ALA A 152 17.82 -5.05 16.71
CA ALA A 152 18.97 -5.90 17.07
C ALA A 152 20.06 -5.15 17.85
#